data_AF-A0A4W4F9T3-F1
#
_entry.id   AF-A0A4W4F9T3-F1
#
_cell.length_a   1.000
_cell.length_b   1.000
_cell.length_c   1.000
_cell.angle_alpha   90.00
_cell.angle_beta   90.00
_cell.angle_gamma   90.00
#
_symmetry.space_group_name_H-M   'P 1'
#
loop_
_entity.id
_entity.type
_entity.pdbx_description
1 polymer ?
#
loop_
_entity_poly.entity_id
_entity_poly.type
_entity_poly.pdbx_seq_one_letter_code
_entity_poly.pdbx_strand_id
1 'polypeptide(L)'
;AEMARPLYDIEAVKFGTFKLNSGLISPIYFDLRVMVSYPGFVGQVSSLLHKRAEDAGACFDCVCGVPYTALPLATIICSTKRVPMLIRLKESKAYGTKRMIEVTSGSSVLETTQVLQGEGLKVRDAVVLLDFHPITSISKLLSVLVGAGRVDASTSGSVERFLQANPACRGVYKISSWAHIVNAHALPSPGVVEALRVVGKPLGHGCLLIAQMSSQGCLATAEYTQTVVRLPRFCVFSSSSKISSKPKHVHMTPGVQLRSGGDGLGQQYTSPVEVICSKRSDVIIVGRGILASPDRLKAAEEYRVAGWETYLRRLSAPR
;
A
#
# COMPACT_ATOMS: atom_id res chain seq x y z
N ALA A 1 0.78 -18.47 -4.83
CA ALA A 1 -0.14 -19.32 -5.60
C ALA A 1 0.17 -20.78 -5.36
N GLU A 2 1.43 -21.20 -5.51
CA GLU A 2 1.85 -22.60 -5.30
C GLU A 2 1.54 -23.14 -3.89
N MET A 3 1.62 -22.31 -2.85
CA MET A 3 1.35 -22.71 -1.46
C MET A 3 -0.14 -22.81 -1.09
N ALA A 4 -1.06 -22.34 -1.94
CA ALA A 4 -2.49 -22.26 -1.57
C ALA A 4 -3.11 -23.65 -1.34
N ARG A 5 -2.84 -24.61 -2.23
CA ARG A 5 -3.34 -25.99 -2.12
C ARG A 5 -2.75 -26.73 -0.92
N PRO A 6 -1.41 -26.78 -0.72
CA PRO A 6 -0.83 -27.37 0.48
C PRO A 6 -1.37 -26.78 1.79
N LEU A 7 -1.54 -25.46 1.87
CA LEU A 7 -2.11 -24.81 3.05
C LEU A 7 -3.55 -25.23 3.32
N TYR A 8 -4.34 -25.49 2.28
CA TYR A 8 -5.69 -26.03 2.43
C TYR A 8 -5.67 -27.50 2.85
N ASP A 9 -4.84 -28.31 2.19
CA ASP A 9 -4.78 -29.76 2.40
C ASP A 9 -4.33 -30.14 3.83
N ILE A 10 -3.48 -29.32 4.46
CA ILE A 10 -3.05 -29.51 5.86
C ILE A 10 -3.97 -28.83 6.89
N GLU A 11 -5.11 -28.31 6.44
CA GLU A 11 -6.04 -27.50 7.23
C GLU A 11 -5.43 -26.24 7.87
N ALA A 12 -4.37 -25.68 7.28
CA ALA A 12 -3.84 -24.37 7.69
C ALA A 12 -4.77 -23.23 7.26
N VAL A 13 -5.60 -23.45 6.24
CA VAL A 13 -6.67 -22.54 5.80
C VAL A 13 -8.00 -23.27 5.93
N LYS A 14 -8.91 -22.71 6.72
CA LYS A 14 -10.21 -23.30 7.03
C LYS A 14 -11.32 -22.34 6.60
N PHE A 15 -12.43 -22.90 6.13
CA PHE A 15 -13.64 -22.16 5.77
C PHE A 15 -14.81 -22.60 6.64
N GLY A 16 -15.67 -21.67 7.02
CA GLY A 16 -16.73 -21.89 8.02
C GLY A 16 -16.87 -20.69 8.94
N THR A 17 -17.58 -20.85 10.05
CA THR A 17 -17.90 -19.73 10.95
C THR A 17 -16.94 -19.69 12.13
N PHE A 18 -16.02 -18.72 12.15
CA PHE A 18 -14.98 -18.59 13.18
C PHE A 18 -15.07 -17.27 13.93
N LYS A 19 -14.97 -17.30 15.26
CA LYS A 19 -14.86 -16.09 16.08
C LYS A 19 -13.38 -15.70 16.25
N LEU A 20 -13.00 -14.53 15.76
CA LEU A 20 -11.65 -13.96 15.89
C LEU A 20 -11.46 -13.35 17.29
N ASN A 21 -10.22 -13.06 17.74
CA ASN A 21 -10.03 -12.39 19.05
C ASN A 21 -10.52 -10.94 19.01
N SER A 22 -10.57 -10.32 17.83
CA SER A 22 -11.29 -9.07 17.61
C SER A 22 -12.80 -9.14 17.90
N GLY A 23 -13.35 -10.34 18.12
CA GLY A 23 -14.78 -10.57 18.31
C GLY A 23 -15.57 -10.75 17.01
N LEU A 24 -14.96 -10.47 15.86
CA LEU A 24 -15.57 -10.63 14.54
C LEU A 24 -15.84 -12.10 14.22
N ILE A 25 -16.93 -12.34 13.49
CA ILE A 25 -17.24 -13.64 12.90
C ILE A 25 -16.71 -13.67 11.47
N SER A 26 -15.71 -14.51 11.22
CA SER A 26 -15.04 -14.65 9.94
C SER A 26 -15.43 -15.95 9.23
N PRO A 27 -15.69 -15.91 7.90
CA PRO A 27 -15.93 -17.09 7.07
C PRO A 27 -14.64 -17.88 6.75
N ILE A 28 -13.47 -17.33 7.12
CA ILE A 28 -12.15 -17.92 6.86
C ILE A 28 -11.31 -17.86 8.13
N TYR A 29 -10.52 -18.90 8.38
CA TYR A 29 -9.60 -18.96 9.50
C TYR A 29 -8.27 -19.57 9.08
N PHE A 30 -7.20 -19.03 9.62
CA PHE A 30 -5.84 -19.45 9.30
C PHE A 30 -5.18 -20.03 10.55
N ASP A 31 -4.92 -21.33 10.57
CA ASP A 31 -4.17 -22.00 11.63
C ASP A 31 -2.80 -22.44 11.11
N LEU A 32 -1.90 -21.48 10.96
CA LEU A 32 -0.55 -21.76 10.46
C LEU A 32 0.29 -22.62 11.41
N ARG A 33 -0.13 -22.84 12.67
CA ARG A 33 0.60 -23.71 13.61
C ARG A 33 0.57 -25.16 13.19
N VAL A 34 -0.44 -25.59 12.41
CA VAL A 34 -0.52 -26.97 11.92
C VAL A 34 0.67 -27.34 11.04
N MET A 35 1.32 -26.34 10.42
CA MET A 35 2.47 -26.57 9.55
C MET A 35 3.58 -27.33 10.26
N VAL A 36 3.77 -27.14 11.57
CA VAL A 36 4.84 -27.83 12.34
C VAL A 36 4.74 -29.35 12.29
N SER A 37 3.53 -29.88 12.07
CA SER A 37 3.28 -31.31 11.89
C SER A 37 3.69 -31.84 10.51
N TYR A 38 4.10 -30.97 9.58
CA TYR A 38 4.49 -31.27 8.21
C TYR A 38 5.89 -30.71 7.91
N PRO A 39 6.98 -31.35 8.40
CA PRO A 39 8.33 -30.80 8.36
C PRO A 39 8.83 -30.41 6.96
N GLY A 40 8.52 -31.23 5.94
CA GLY A 40 8.86 -30.92 4.55
C GLY A 40 8.20 -29.64 4.06
N PHE A 41 6.94 -29.41 4.44
CA PHE A 41 6.21 -28.19 4.09
C PHE A 41 6.75 -26.96 4.82
N VAL A 42 7.05 -27.06 6.13
CA VAL A 42 7.69 -25.97 6.88
C VAL A 42 9.05 -25.62 6.26
N GLY A 43 9.85 -26.61 5.89
CA GLY A 43 11.13 -26.38 5.21
C GLY A 43 10.99 -25.62 3.90
N GLN A 44 9.99 -25.99 3.09
CA GLN A 44 9.66 -25.26 1.85
C GLN A 44 9.24 -23.82 2.13
N VAL A 45 8.35 -23.60 3.09
CA VAL A 45 7.86 -22.26 3.47
C VAL A 45 9.02 -21.41 4.01
N SER A 46 9.85 -21.94 4.91
CA SER A 46 11.06 -21.25 5.41
C SER A 46 12.00 -20.85 4.29
N SER A 47 12.25 -21.75 3.33
CA SER A 47 13.11 -21.47 2.18
C SER A 47 12.54 -20.36 1.30
N LEU A 48 11.23 -20.37 1.06
CA LEU A 48 10.54 -19.32 0.30
C LEU A 48 10.58 -17.96 1.00
N LEU A 49 10.36 -17.91 2.32
CA LEU A 49 10.42 -16.67 3.09
C LEU A 49 11.82 -16.07 3.06
N HIS A 50 12.85 -16.89 3.24
CA HIS A 50 14.22 -16.42 3.17
C HIS A 50 14.61 -15.96 1.77
N LYS A 51 14.27 -16.73 0.73
CA LYS A 51 14.49 -16.32 -0.67
C LYS A 51 13.83 -14.98 -0.97
N ARG A 52 12.62 -14.75 -0.44
CA ARG A 52 11.92 -13.47 -0.62
C ARG A 52 12.65 -12.31 0.06
N ALA A 53 13.30 -12.55 1.19
CA ALA A 53 14.15 -11.57 1.85
C ALA A 53 15.41 -11.26 1.02
N GLU A 54 16.07 -12.30 0.48
CA GLU A 54 17.22 -12.16 -0.42
C GLU A 54 16.85 -11.39 -1.69
N ASP A 55 15.75 -11.75 -2.36
CA ASP A 55 15.24 -11.07 -3.57
C ASP A 55 14.91 -9.58 -3.32
N ALA A 56 14.56 -9.23 -2.06
CA ALA A 56 14.29 -7.86 -1.65
C ALA A 56 15.56 -7.09 -1.22
N GLY A 57 16.74 -7.73 -1.25
CA GLY A 57 18.00 -7.14 -0.83
C GLY A 57 18.14 -6.96 0.69
N ALA A 58 17.37 -7.72 1.49
CA ALA A 58 17.40 -7.60 2.95
C ALA A 58 18.76 -8.05 3.50
N CYS A 59 19.39 -7.20 4.32
CA CYS A 59 20.64 -7.48 5.01
C CYS A 59 20.40 -7.44 6.52
N PHE A 60 20.68 -8.55 7.22
CA PHE A 60 20.35 -8.70 8.64
C PHE A 60 21.39 -9.54 9.38
N ASP A 61 21.63 -9.18 10.65
CA ASP A 61 22.58 -9.86 11.53
C ASP A 61 21.92 -10.98 12.35
N CYS A 62 20.60 -10.92 12.52
CA CYS A 62 19.82 -11.89 13.26
C CYS A 62 18.37 -11.95 12.75
N VAL A 63 17.67 -13.03 13.06
CA VAL A 63 16.24 -13.20 12.73
C VAL A 63 15.45 -13.41 14.02
N CYS A 64 14.35 -12.67 14.18
CA CYS A 64 13.39 -12.88 15.25
C CYS A 64 12.10 -13.50 14.72
N GLY A 65 11.70 -14.65 15.24
CA GLY A 65 10.37 -15.21 14.98
C GLY A 65 9.32 -14.50 15.82
N VAL A 66 8.26 -14.00 15.19
CA VAL A 66 7.05 -13.55 15.91
C VAL A 66 6.50 -14.73 16.72
N PRO A 67 6.12 -14.55 18.00
CA PRO A 67 5.79 -15.66 18.90
C PRO A 67 4.80 -16.69 18.35
N TYR A 68 5.04 -17.96 18.73
CA TYR A 68 4.33 -19.18 18.33
C TYR A 68 4.51 -19.61 16.87
N THR A 69 3.82 -18.98 15.93
CA THR A 69 3.69 -19.47 14.55
C THR A 69 4.98 -19.31 13.75
N ALA A 70 5.67 -18.19 13.92
CA ALA A 70 6.87 -17.90 13.14
C ALA A 70 8.15 -18.47 13.77
N LEU A 71 8.11 -18.97 15.01
CA LEU A 71 9.27 -19.56 15.67
C LEU A 71 9.84 -20.76 14.90
N PRO A 72 9.07 -21.79 14.54
CA PRO A 72 9.59 -22.93 13.77
C PRO A 72 10.19 -22.51 12.43
N LEU A 73 9.55 -21.54 11.76
CA LEU A 73 10.01 -21.01 10.47
C LEU A 73 11.37 -20.30 10.63
N ALA A 74 11.49 -19.42 11.62
CA ALA A 74 12.71 -18.71 11.95
C ALA A 74 13.82 -19.68 12.38
N THR A 75 13.52 -20.69 13.20
CA THR A 75 14.48 -21.73 13.60
C THR A 75 15.09 -22.42 12.38
N ILE A 76 14.27 -22.83 11.41
CA ILE A 76 14.75 -23.50 10.19
C ILE A 76 15.59 -22.55 9.33
N ILE A 77 15.18 -21.28 9.18
CA ILE A 77 15.94 -20.29 8.41
C ILE A 77 17.32 -20.08 9.06
N CYS A 78 17.35 -19.82 10.36
CA CYS A 78 18.58 -19.59 11.13
C CYS A 78 19.52 -20.80 11.10
N SER A 79 18.97 -22.00 11.28
CA SER A 79 19.74 -23.24 11.23
C SER A 79 20.35 -23.48 9.84
N THR A 80 19.54 -23.31 8.79
CA THR A 80 19.98 -23.56 7.40
C THR A 80 20.99 -22.52 6.91
N LYS A 81 20.79 -21.25 7.29
CA LYS A 81 21.59 -20.12 6.80
C LYS A 81 22.69 -19.69 7.77
N ARG A 82 22.81 -20.36 8.91
CA ARG A 82 23.79 -20.07 9.98
C ARG A 82 23.73 -18.61 10.45
N VAL A 83 22.51 -18.12 10.66
CA VAL A 83 22.24 -16.77 11.19
C VAL A 83 21.74 -16.88 12.63
N PRO A 84 22.20 -16.03 13.57
CA PRO A 84 21.68 -16.00 14.94
C PRO A 84 20.16 -15.80 15.01
N MET A 85 19.51 -16.54 15.90
CA MET A 85 18.07 -16.43 16.18
C MET A 85 17.82 -15.66 17.47
N LEU A 86 16.88 -14.71 17.42
CA LEU A 86 16.28 -14.10 18.61
C LEU A 86 14.89 -14.69 18.85
N ILE A 87 14.55 -14.89 20.12
CA ILE A 87 13.25 -15.41 20.54
C ILE A 87 12.61 -14.38 21.47
N ARG A 88 11.48 -13.82 21.04
CA ARG A 88 10.59 -13.07 21.94
C ARG A 88 9.69 -14.05 22.67
N LEU A 89 9.79 -14.09 24.00
CA LEU A 89 8.81 -14.80 24.83
C LEU A 89 7.54 -13.93 24.93
N LYS A 90 6.37 -14.55 24.78
CA LYS A 90 5.11 -13.86 25.03
C LYS A 90 4.76 -14.05 26.51
N GLU A 91 4.60 -12.96 27.25
CA GLU A 91 4.11 -13.03 28.63
C GLU A 91 2.72 -13.68 28.69
N SER A 92 2.52 -14.57 29.65
CA SER A 92 1.26 -15.27 29.86
C SER A 92 0.20 -14.32 30.42
N LYS A 93 -0.98 -14.25 29.77
CA LYS A 93 -2.19 -13.81 30.47
C LYS A 93 -2.57 -14.89 31.48
N ALA A 94 -2.74 -14.49 32.74
CA ALA A 94 -3.27 -15.35 33.80
C ALA A 94 -4.67 -15.87 33.42
N TYR A 95 -4.93 -17.15 33.69
CA TYR A 95 -6.21 -17.88 33.54
C TYR A 95 -6.64 -18.40 32.15
N GLY A 96 -6.77 -19.74 32.07
CA GLY A 96 -7.85 -20.43 31.35
C GLY A 96 -7.51 -20.99 29.97
N THR A 97 -7.43 -22.32 29.87
CA THR A 97 -7.36 -23.08 28.62
C THR A 97 -8.55 -22.78 27.70
N LYS A 98 -8.35 -21.92 26.70
CA LYS A 98 -9.07 -21.94 25.43
C LYS A 98 -8.07 -21.68 24.31
N ARG A 99 -7.91 -22.67 23.42
CA ARG A 99 -7.06 -22.55 22.21
C ARG A 99 -7.51 -21.32 21.40
N MET A 100 -6.77 -20.21 21.49
CA MET A 100 -7.00 -19.02 20.67
C MET A 100 -5.67 -18.33 20.40
N ILE A 101 -5.13 -18.44 19.18
CA ILE A 101 -4.09 -17.52 18.68
C ILE A 101 -4.35 -17.24 17.19
N GLU A 102 -4.29 -15.95 16.88
CA GLU A 102 -4.93 -15.21 15.80
C GLU A 102 -4.01 -14.99 14.58
N VAL A 103 -4.61 -14.69 13.43
CA VAL A 103 -3.91 -14.01 12.33
C VAL A 103 -4.36 -12.55 12.32
N THR A 104 -3.52 -11.67 12.88
CA THR A 104 -3.79 -10.22 12.97
C THR A 104 -3.08 -9.47 11.85
N SER A 105 -3.85 -8.59 11.18
CA SER A 105 -3.58 -7.25 10.58
C SER A 105 -2.19 -6.56 10.65
N GLY A 106 -1.08 -7.25 10.93
CA GLY A 106 0.25 -6.67 11.16
C GLY A 106 0.57 -6.31 12.62
N SER A 107 -0.41 -6.34 13.53
CA SER A 107 -0.23 -5.89 14.93
C SER A 107 0.79 -6.72 15.70
N SER A 108 0.79 -8.04 15.54
CA SER A 108 1.77 -8.93 16.19
C SER A 108 3.22 -8.65 15.75
N VAL A 109 3.40 -8.20 14.50
CA VAL A 109 4.71 -7.78 13.99
C VAL A 109 5.10 -6.46 14.66
N LEU A 110 4.20 -5.46 14.69
CA LEU A 110 4.45 -4.17 15.33
C LEU A 110 4.78 -4.28 16.82
N GLU A 111 4.00 -5.07 17.57
CA GLU A 111 4.27 -5.35 18.99
C GLU A 111 5.66 -5.99 19.18
N THR A 112 6.03 -6.92 18.30
CA THR A 112 7.36 -7.54 18.36
C THR A 112 8.44 -6.52 18.05
N THR A 113 8.22 -5.68 17.03
CA THR A 113 9.15 -4.61 16.65
C THR A 113 9.35 -3.61 17.78
N GLN A 114 8.29 -3.17 18.45
CA GLN A 114 8.36 -2.23 19.57
C GLN A 114 9.17 -2.79 20.74
N VAL A 115 8.96 -4.07 21.09
CA VAL A 115 9.74 -4.73 22.16
C VAL A 115 11.21 -4.82 21.78
N LEU A 116 11.53 -5.26 20.56
CA LEU A 116 12.92 -5.35 20.10
C LEU A 116 13.61 -3.98 20.07
N GLN A 117 12.90 -2.94 19.64
CA GLN A 117 13.39 -1.56 19.67
C GLN A 117 13.61 -1.03 21.09
N GLY A 118 12.75 -1.42 22.04
CA GLY A 118 12.92 -1.11 23.46
C GLY A 118 14.22 -1.68 24.05
N GLU A 119 14.65 -2.85 23.58
CA GLU A 119 15.93 -3.48 23.94
C GLU A 119 17.13 -2.96 23.12
N GLY A 120 16.94 -1.88 22.34
CA GLY A 120 18.00 -1.24 21.55
C GLY A 120 18.28 -1.88 20.19
N LEU A 121 17.48 -2.86 19.74
CA LEU A 121 17.65 -3.49 18.42
C LEU A 121 17.01 -2.66 17.31
N LYS A 122 17.66 -2.64 16.13
CA LYS A 122 17.13 -1.97 14.94
C LYS A 122 16.38 -2.96 14.05
N VAL A 123 15.05 -2.92 14.10
CA VAL A 123 14.22 -3.70 13.19
C VAL A 123 14.11 -2.95 11.85
N ARG A 124 14.70 -3.52 10.79
CA ARG A 124 14.68 -2.94 9.44
C ARG A 124 13.64 -3.57 8.54
N ASP A 125 13.51 -4.89 8.61
CA ASP A 125 12.74 -5.69 7.66
C ASP A 125 11.73 -6.58 8.38
N ALA A 126 10.61 -6.84 7.71
CA ALA A 126 9.60 -7.80 8.15
C ALA A 126 9.18 -8.66 6.95
N VAL A 127 9.28 -9.98 7.11
CA VAL A 127 8.90 -10.94 6.07
C VAL A 127 7.62 -11.64 6.51
N VAL A 128 6.58 -11.55 5.67
CA VAL A 128 5.23 -12.00 6.00
C VAL A 128 4.78 -13.09 5.03
N LEU A 129 4.31 -14.22 5.57
CA LEU A 129 3.80 -15.35 4.77
C LEU A 129 2.42 -15.06 4.16
N LEU A 130 1.52 -14.50 4.96
CA LEU A 130 0.17 -14.14 4.57
C LEU A 130 -0.11 -12.70 4.96
N ASP A 131 -0.33 -11.87 3.95
CA ASP A 131 -0.62 -10.46 4.14
C ASP A 131 -2.09 -10.15 3.81
N PHE A 132 -2.70 -9.33 4.65
CA PHE A 132 -4.02 -8.73 4.45
C PHE A 132 -3.92 -7.36 3.75
N HIS A 133 -2.71 -6.80 3.61
CA HIS A 133 -2.48 -5.44 3.13
C HIS A 133 -2.78 -5.23 1.65
N PRO A 134 -2.67 -6.26 0.79
CA PRO A 134 -3.45 -6.25 -0.43
C PRO A 134 -4.45 -7.42 -0.38
N ILE A 135 -5.73 -7.07 -0.48
CA ILE A 135 -6.85 -7.99 -0.74
C ILE A 135 -6.46 -9.05 -1.80
N THR A 136 -5.54 -8.71 -2.70
CA THR A 136 -4.95 -9.59 -3.71
C THR A 136 -4.34 -10.88 -3.17
N SER A 137 -3.78 -10.93 -1.96
CA SER A 137 -3.15 -12.16 -1.43
C SER A 137 -4.18 -13.22 -1.08
N ILE A 138 -5.25 -12.84 -0.38
CA ILE A 138 -6.33 -13.76 -0.02
C ILE A 138 -7.22 -14.02 -1.24
N SER A 139 -7.54 -13.01 -2.05
CA SER A 139 -8.27 -13.21 -3.31
C SER A 139 -7.53 -14.13 -4.27
N LYS A 140 -6.18 -14.06 -4.34
CA LYS A 140 -5.38 -14.98 -5.16
C LYS A 140 -5.30 -16.39 -4.56
N LEU A 141 -5.34 -16.51 -3.24
CA LEU A 141 -5.50 -17.81 -2.59
C LEU A 141 -6.87 -18.42 -2.92
N LEU A 142 -7.95 -17.64 -2.81
CA LEU A 142 -9.30 -18.05 -3.13
C LEU A 142 -9.42 -18.46 -4.60
N SER A 143 -8.89 -17.67 -5.53
CA SER A 143 -8.95 -18.00 -6.96
C SER A 143 -8.23 -19.31 -7.30
N VAL A 144 -7.10 -19.60 -6.66
CA VAL A 144 -6.39 -20.87 -6.81
C VAL A 144 -7.21 -22.04 -6.24
N LEU A 145 -7.84 -21.86 -5.07
CA LEU A 145 -8.66 -22.91 -4.45
C LEU A 145 -9.97 -23.18 -5.20
N VAL A 146 -10.62 -22.14 -5.73
CA VAL A 146 -11.79 -22.25 -6.60
C VAL A 146 -11.42 -22.94 -7.90
N GLY A 147 -10.33 -22.51 -8.55
CA GLY A 147 -9.83 -23.16 -9.78
C GLY A 147 -9.40 -24.62 -9.57
N ALA A 148 -9.03 -24.99 -8.35
CA ALA A 148 -8.70 -26.37 -7.97
C ALA A 148 -9.90 -27.19 -7.48
N GLY A 149 -11.13 -26.63 -7.47
CA GLY A 149 -12.33 -27.32 -6.98
C GLY A 149 -12.31 -27.62 -5.47
N ARG A 150 -11.44 -26.96 -4.70
CA ARG A 150 -11.34 -27.14 -3.24
C ARG A 150 -12.32 -26.27 -2.46
N VAL A 151 -12.75 -25.15 -3.05
CA VAL A 151 -13.67 -24.17 -2.45
C VAL A 151 -14.70 -23.78 -3.50
N ASP A 152 -15.97 -23.75 -3.12
CA ASP A 152 -17.03 -23.32 -4.03
C ASP A 152 -17.10 -21.78 -4.17
N ALA A 153 -17.79 -21.31 -5.22
CA ALA A 153 -17.94 -19.88 -5.50
C ALA A 153 -18.71 -19.14 -4.39
N SER A 154 -19.63 -19.82 -3.69
CA SER A 154 -20.43 -19.24 -2.61
C SER A 154 -19.55 -18.88 -1.40
N THR A 155 -18.69 -19.82 -1.00
CA THR A 155 -17.72 -19.69 0.07
C THR A 155 -16.71 -18.61 -0.26
N SER A 156 -16.14 -18.64 -1.48
CA SER A 156 -15.25 -17.58 -1.95
C SER A 156 -15.92 -16.20 -1.88
N GLY A 157 -17.16 -16.08 -2.38
CA GLY A 157 -17.92 -14.85 -2.32
C GLY A 157 -18.26 -14.40 -0.89
N SER A 158 -18.44 -15.33 0.05
CA SER A 158 -18.63 -15.03 1.47
C SER A 158 -17.36 -14.43 2.09
N VAL A 159 -16.20 -15.01 1.79
CA VAL A 159 -14.91 -14.49 2.25
C VAL A 159 -14.62 -13.11 1.65
N GLU A 160 -14.87 -12.91 0.36
CA GLU A 160 -14.70 -11.60 -0.27
C GLU A 160 -15.61 -10.54 0.35
N ARG A 161 -16.89 -10.86 0.59
CA ARG A 161 -17.81 -9.97 1.32
C ARG A 161 -17.32 -9.64 2.72
N PHE A 162 -16.79 -10.62 3.45
CA PHE A 162 -16.21 -10.38 4.78
C PHE A 162 -14.99 -9.44 4.71
N LEU A 163 -14.06 -9.67 3.78
CA LEU A 163 -12.89 -8.79 3.60
C LEU A 163 -13.29 -7.38 3.17
N GLN A 164 -14.35 -7.26 2.38
CA GLN A 164 -14.93 -5.97 2.01
C GLN A 164 -15.58 -5.27 3.21
N ALA A 165 -16.33 -5.99 4.03
CA ALA A 165 -17.03 -5.45 5.18
C ALA A 165 -16.13 -5.12 6.39
N ASN A 166 -14.90 -5.65 6.44
CA ASN A 166 -14.01 -5.51 7.59
C ASN A 166 -12.70 -4.78 7.22
N PRO A 167 -12.64 -3.44 7.34
CA PRO A 167 -11.47 -2.65 6.97
C PRO A 167 -10.21 -2.94 7.80
N ALA A 168 -10.34 -3.54 8.99
CA ALA A 168 -9.20 -4.03 9.78
C ALA A 168 -8.37 -5.08 9.01
N CYS A 169 -9.00 -5.79 8.07
CA CYS A 169 -8.36 -6.73 7.16
C CYS A 169 -7.79 -6.05 5.90
N ARG A 170 -7.72 -4.70 5.83
CA ARG A 170 -7.20 -3.93 4.68
C ARG A 170 -5.88 -3.20 4.97
N GLY A 171 -5.14 -3.65 5.98
CA GLY A 171 -3.87 -3.05 6.40
C GLY A 171 -3.99 -1.96 7.47
N VAL A 172 -2.85 -1.60 8.07
CA VAL A 172 -2.76 -0.70 9.23
C VAL A 172 -3.27 0.71 8.91
N TYR A 173 -2.92 1.25 7.74
CA TYR A 173 -3.20 2.64 7.38
C TYR A 173 -4.60 2.90 6.84
N LYS A 174 -5.28 1.86 6.35
CA LYS A 174 -6.64 1.94 5.79
C LYS A 174 -6.83 3.19 4.90
N ILE A 175 -5.91 3.45 3.97
CA ILE A 175 -5.83 4.72 3.22
C ILE A 175 -7.19 5.09 2.60
N SER A 176 -7.92 4.10 2.06
CA SER A 176 -9.24 4.31 1.48
C SER A 176 -10.33 4.71 2.47
N SER A 177 -10.10 4.74 3.79
CA SER A 177 -11.10 5.18 4.76
C SER A 177 -11.03 6.68 5.08
N TRP A 178 -9.96 7.36 4.67
CA TRP A 178 -9.73 8.77 5.03
C TRP A 178 -9.19 9.61 3.87
N ALA A 179 -8.45 9.01 2.93
CA ALA A 179 -7.92 9.73 1.78
C ALA A 179 -8.93 9.75 0.63
N HIS A 180 -9.58 10.90 0.43
CA HIS A 180 -10.49 11.13 -0.68
C HIS A 180 -9.79 11.02 -2.04
N ILE A 181 -8.50 11.37 -2.11
CA ILE A 181 -7.68 11.29 -3.33
C ILE A 181 -6.34 10.65 -2.97
N VAL A 182 -5.90 9.69 -3.78
CA VAL A 182 -4.56 9.08 -3.71
C VAL A 182 -3.85 9.28 -5.04
N ASN A 183 -2.52 9.37 -5.06
CA ASN A 183 -1.76 9.45 -6.30
C ASN A 183 -1.25 8.08 -6.74
N ALA A 184 -1.05 7.91 -8.06
CA ALA A 184 -0.46 6.69 -8.60
C ALA A 184 0.30 6.95 -9.91
N HIS A 185 1.35 6.16 -10.14
CA HIS A 185 1.98 6.02 -11.45
C HIS A 185 1.28 4.90 -12.24
N ALA A 186 1.06 5.13 -13.53
CA ALA A 186 0.59 4.09 -14.45
C ALA A 186 1.75 3.29 -15.08
N LEU A 187 3.00 3.60 -14.70
CA LEU A 187 4.22 3.00 -15.24
C LEU A 187 4.21 1.46 -15.22
N PRO A 188 3.78 0.76 -14.14
CA PRO A 188 3.82 -0.69 -14.11
C PRO A 188 2.83 -1.33 -15.10
N SER A 189 1.58 -0.85 -15.10
CA SER A 189 0.53 -1.24 -16.04
C SER A 189 -0.79 -0.49 -15.74
N PRO A 190 -1.77 -0.50 -16.67
CA PRO A 190 -3.14 -0.07 -16.38
C PRO A 190 -3.82 -0.79 -15.21
N GLY A 191 -3.35 -2.00 -14.86
CA GLY A 191 -3.89 -2.80 -13.76
C GLY A 191 -3.78 -2.12 -12.39
N VAL A 192 -2.77 -1.26 -12.19
CA VAL A 192 -2.62 -0.47 -10.94
C VAL A 192 -3.81 0.47 -10.76
N VAL A 193 -4.22 1.16 -11.83
CA VAL A 193 -5.34 2.10 -11.80
C VAL A 193 -6.66 1.37 -11.62
N GLU A 194 -6.81 0.21 -12.26
CA GLU A 194 -8.00 -0.61 -12.11
C GLU A 194 -8.17 -1.14 -10.67
N ALA A 195 -7.09 -1.59 -10.04
CA ALA A 195 -7.11 -2.02 -8.64
C ALA A 195 -7.55 -0.89 -7.69
N LEU A 196 -7.01 0.33 -7.89
CA LEU A 196 -7.41 1.50 -7.11
C LEU A 196 -8.86 1.90 -7.37
N ARG A 197 -9.32 1.79 -8.62
CA ARG A 197 -10.70 2.11 -9.02
C ARG A 197 -11.72 1.18 -8.36
N VAL A 198 -11.43 -0.12 -8.29
CA VAL A 198 -12.33 -1.12 -7.66
C VAL A 198 -12.59 -0.77 -6.19
N VAL A 199 -11.58 -0.24 -5.49
CA VAL A 199 -11.70 0.15 -4.08
C VAL A 199 -12.27 1.57 -3.91
N GLY A 200 -11.78 2.54 -4.69
CA GLY A 200 -12.08 3.95 -4.50
C GLY A 200 -13.42 4.41 -5.09
N LYS A 201 -13.87 3.84 -6.21
CA LYS A 201 -15.11 4.26 -6.87
C LYS A 201 -16.36 4.07 -5.99
N PRO A 202 -16.56 2.94 -5.29
CA PRO A 202 -17.69 2.76 -4.39
C PRO A 202 -17.71 3.76 -3.21
N LEU A 203 -16.54 4.31 -2.85
CA LEU A 203 -16.38 5.27 -1.75
C LEU A 203 -16.48 6.73 -2.22
N GLY A 204 -16.63 6.97 -3.52
CA GLY A 204 -16.61 8.32 -4.09
C GLY A 204 -15.23 8.99 -4.05
N HIS A 205 -14.16 8.21 -3.95
CA HIS A 205 -12.79 8.73 -3.92
C HIS A 205 -12.30 9.11 -5.33
N GLY A 206 -11.04 9.53 -5.47
CA GLY A 206 -10.40 9.83 -6.74
C GLY A 206 -8.95 9.32 -6.80
N CYS A 207 -8.38 9.25 -8.00
CA CYS A 207 -6.96 8.94 -8.20
C CYS A 207 -6.26 10.06 -8.95
N LEU A 208 -5.16 10.59 -8.42
CA LEU A 208 -4.29 11.54 -9.10
C LEU A 208 -3.21 10.77 -9.88
N LEU A 209 -3.41 10.60 -11.19
CA LEU A 209 -2.43 9.93 -12.04
C LEU A 209 -1.27 10.86 -12.38
N ILE A 210 -0.06 10.37 -12.14
CA ILE A 210 1.17 11.10 -12.43
C ILE A 210 1.49 10.92 -13.91
N ALA A 211 1.12 11.94 -14.70
CA ALA A 211 1.28 11.96 -16.15
C ALA A 211 2.57 12.66 -16.59
N GLN A 212 3.01 13.67 -15.83
CA GLN A 212 4.28 14.36 -15.98
C GLN A 212 4.80 14.78 -14.59
N MET A 213 6.09 15.03 -14.46
CA MET A 213 6.73 15.53 -13.23
C MET A 213 7.54 16.78 -13.53
N SER A 214 7.75 17.63 -12.53
CA SER A 214 8.49 18.90 -12.65
C SER A 214 9.99 18.78 -12.38
N SER A 215 10.51 17.55 -12.27
CA SER A 215 11.94 17.30 -12.10
C SER A 215 12.68 17.34 -13.44
N GLN A 216 13.90 17.86 -13.42
CA GLN A 216 14.82 17.81 -14.55
C GLN A 216 15.11 16.35 -14.94
N GLY A 217 15.15 16.07 -16.24
CA GLY A 217 15.41 14.72 -16.74
C GLY A 217 14.25 13.72 -16.55
N CYS A 218 13.02 14.22 -16.36
CA CYS A 218 11.84 13.36 -16.18
C CYS A 218 11.66 12.37 -17.34
N LEU A 219 11.49 11.09 -17.01
CA LEU A 219 11.27 9.99 -17.97
C LEU A 219 9.79 9.83 -18.39
N ALA A 220 8.89 10.71 -17.93
CA ALA A 220 7.50 10.72 -18.37
C ALA A 220 7.40 11.30 -19.78
N THR A 221 7.68 10.48 -20.79
CA THR A 221 7.66 10.85 -22.21
C THR A 221 6.25 11.18 -22.70
N ALA A 222 6.16 11.79 -23.88
CA ALA A 222 4.88 12.09 -24.51
C ALA A 222 4.00 10.83 -24.70
N GLU A 223 4.61 9.70 -25.04
CA GLU A 223 3.93 8.40 -25.20
C GLU A 223 3.37 7.88 -23.88
N TYR A 224 4.15 7.99 -22.81
CA TYR A 224 3.68 7.68 -21.45
C TYR A 224 2.51 8.59 -21.05
N THR A 225 2.64 9.90 -21.25
CA THR A 225 1.58 10.87 -20.95
C THR A 225 0.30 10.54 -21.72
N GLN A 226 0.38 10.21 -23.01
CA GLN A 226 -0.80 9.81 -23.80
C GLN A 226 -1.44 8.53 -23.26
N THR A 227 -0.65 7.57 -22.81
CA THR A 227 -1.16 6.34 -22.19
C THR A 227 -1.94 6.67 -20.92
N VAL A 228 -1.39 7.54 -20.07
CA VAL A 228 -2.04 8.00 -18.84
C VAL A 228 -3.36 8.72 -19.11
N VAL A 229 -3.42 9.58 -20.13
CA VAL A 229 -4.64 10.33 -20.50
C VAL A 229 -5.78 9.43 -21.00
N ARG A 230 -5.46 8.24 -21.53
CA ARG A 230 -6.46 7.26 -22.00
C ARG A 230 -7.09 6.45 -20.87
N LEU A 231 -6.56 6.52 -19.65
CA LEU A 231 -7.06 5.76 -18.49
C LEU A 231 -8.42 6.28 -17.97
N PRO A 232 -9.13 5.50 -17.14
CA PRO A 232 -10.53 5.76 -16.78
C PRO A 232 -10.80 7.12 -16.11
N ARG A 233 -12.04 7.60 -16.23
CA ARG A 233 -12.54 8.92 -15.76
C ARG A 233 -12.51 9.17 -14.24
N PHE A 234 -12.07 8.22 -13.43
CA PHE A 234 -11.88 8.37 -11.98
C PHE A 234 -10.64 9.24 -11.63
N CYS A 235 -9.92 9.71 -12.65
CA CYS A 235 -8.58 10.24 -12.52
C CYS A 235 -8.50 11.76 -12.70
N VAL A 236 -7.74 12.39 -11.79
CA VAL A 236 -7.17 13.74 -11.92
C VAL A 236 -5.73 13.57 -12.42
N PHE A 237 -5.13 14.56 -13.09
CA PHE A 237 -3.76 14.45 -13.56
C PHE A 237 -2.80 15.33 -12.76
N SER A 238 -1.70 14.74 -12.30
CA SER A 238 -0.50 15.49 -11.93
C SER A 238 0.32 15.70 -13.20
N SER A 239 0.43 16.94 -13.65
CA SER A 239 1.11 17.28 -14.90
C SER A 239 1.74 18.67 -14.87
N SER A 240 2.76 18.89 -15.70
CA SER A 240 3.40 20.21 -15.86
C SER A 240 2.54 21.18 -16.67
N SER A 241 1.64 20.68 -17.50
CA SER A 241 0.71 21.47 -18.31
C SER A 241 -0.61 20.75 -18.56
N LYS A 242 -1.55 21.41 -19.25
CA LYS A 242 -2.78 20.79 -19.72
C LYS A 242 -2.47 19.70 -20.75
N ILE A 243 -2.83 18.47 -20.43
CA ILE A 243 -2.57 17.28 -21.27
C ILE A 243 -3.85 16.69 -21.87
N SER A 244 -5.02 17.24 -21.51
CA SER A 244 -6.32 16.80 -22.01
C SER A 244 -7.23 17.98 -22.33
N SER A 245 -7.91 17.91 -23.47
CA SER A 245 -8.95 18.86 -23.87
C SER A 245 -10.30 18.62 -23.18
N LYS A 246 -10.52 17.44 -22.60
CA LYS A 246 -11.78 17.08 -21.93
C LYS A 246 -11.96 17.94 -20.67
N PRO A 247 -13.08 18.69 -20.54
CA PRO A 247 -13.27 19.63 -19.43
C PRO A 247 -13.45 18.94 -18.06
N LYS A 248 -13.81 17.65 -18.03
CA LYS A 248 -13.90 16.86 -16.80
C LYS A 248 -12.54 16.39 -16.28
N HIS A 249 -11.46 16.59 -17.03
CA HIS A 249 -10.11 16.22 -16.61
C HIS A 249 -9.47 17.41 -15.90
N VAL A 250 -9.28 17.29 -14.59
CA VAL A 250 -8.64 18.29 -13.74
C VAL A 250 -7.12 18.08 -13.78
N HIS A 251 -6.37 19.17 -13.88
CA HIS A 251 -4.91 19.18 -13.89
C HIS A 251 -4.38 19.87 -12.63
N MET A 252 -3.50 19.18 -11.91
CA MET A 252 -2.83 19.69 -10.73
C MET A 252 -1.32 19.71 -10.99
N THR A 253 -0.68 20.85 -10.79
CA THR A 253 0.73 21.03 -11.18
C THR A 253 1.61 21.24 -9.95
N PRO A 254 2.52 20.29 -9.62
CA PRO A 254 3.53 20.47 -8.59
C PRO A 254 4.74 21.25 -9.12
N GLY A 255 5.63 21.64 -8.21
CA GLY A 255 6.80 22.45 -8.55
C GLY A 255 6.42 23.91 -8.79
N VAL A 256 5.64 24.48 -7.87
CA VAL A 256 5.21 25.89 -7.94
C VAL A 256 5.87 26.72 -6.85
N GLN A 257 6.43 27.87 -7.23
CA GLN A 257 6.83 28.94 -6.32
C GLN A 257 6.43 30.30 -6.88
N LEU A 258 6.37 31.36 -6.06
CA LEU A 258 6.00 32.70 -6.53
C LEU A 258 6.97 33.23 -7.60
N ARG A 259 8.24 32.83 -7.51
CA ARG A 259 9.26 33.10 -8.53
C ARG A 259 9.73 31.80 -9.14
N SER A 260 9.97 31.81 -10.46
CA SER A 260 10.55 30.67 -11.17
C SER A 260 12.00 30.45 -10.72
N GLY A 261 12.46 29.20 -10.70
CA GLY A 261 13.79 28.84 -10.22
C GLY A 261 13.97 27.32 -10.07
N GLY A 262 14.96 26.90 -9.28
CA GLY A 262 15.20 25.50 -8.96
C GLY A 262 15.94 25.34 -7.62
N ASP A 263 16.01 24.11 -7.11
CA ASP A 263 16.60 23.82 -5.79
C ASP A 263 18.02 23.24 -5.83
N GLY A 264 18.66 23.20 -7.00
CA GLY A 264 19.98 22.57 -7.19
C GLY A 264 20.00 21.04 -7.15
N LEU A 265 18.87 20.39 -6.85
CA LEU A 265 18.69 18.93 -6.80
C LEU A 265 17.74 18.43 -7.90
N GLY A 266 17.55 19.23 -8.94
CA GLY A 266 16.73 18.90 -10.10
C GLY A 266 15.25 19.26 -9.98
N GLN A 267 14.76 19.83 -8.86
CA GLN A 267 13.40 20.38 -8.84
C GLN A 267 13.36 21.70 -9.62
N GLN A 268 12.40 21.82 -10.54
CA GLN A 268 12.12 23.05 -11.25
C GLN A 268 10.85 23.70 -10.71
N TYR A 269 10.89 25.02 -10.55
CA TYR A 269 9.78 25.83 -10.07
C TYR A 269 9.23 26.74 -11.15
N THR A 270 7.91 26.71 -11.30
CA THR A 270 7.14 27.56 -12.20
C THR A 270 6.25 28.51 -11.40
N SER A 271 6.07 29.74 -11.87
CA SER A 271 5.16 30.72 -11.24
C SER A 271 3.67 30.33 -11.38
N PRO A 272 2.78 30.75 -10.45
CA PRO A 272 1.33 30.55 -10.60
C PRO A 272 0.78 31.11 -11.91
N VAL A 273 1.28 32.28 -12.35
CA VAL A 273 0.91 32.93 -13.61
C VAL A 273 1.16 32.01 -14.80
N GLU A 274 2.37 31.47 -14.89
CA GLU A 274 2.74 30.59 -16.00
C GLU A 274 2.01 29.25 -15.94
N VAL A 275 1.82 28.66 -14.75
CA VAL A 275 1.09 27.38 -14.59
C VAL A 275 -0.37 27.49 -15.03
N ILE A 276 -1.07 28.54 -14.60
CA ILE A 276 -2.52 28.66 -14.81
C ILE A 276 -2.83 29.29 -16.18
N CYS A 277 -2.14 30.35 -16.59
CA CYS A 277 -2.40 31.01 -17.88
C CYS A 277 -1.74 30.27 -19.05
N SER A 278 -0.42 30.15 -19.03
CA SER A 278 0.35 29.62 -20.18
C SER A 278 0.21 28.11 -20.29
N LYS A 279 0.42 27.39 -19.19
CA LYS A 279 0.35 25.92 -19.14
C LYS A 279 -1.08 25.39 -18.96
N ARG A 280 -2.05 26.28 -18.73
CA ARG A 280 -3.50 25.98 -18.66
C ARG A 280 -3.90 24.92 -17.63
N SER A 281 -3.15 24.82 -16.52
CA SER A 281 -3.49 23.92 -15.41
C SER A 281 -4.65 24.46 -14.55
N ASP A 282 -5.25 23.62 -13.71
CA ASP A 282 -6.42 23.98 -12.91
C ASP A 282 -6.05 24.28 -11.45
N VAL A 283 -5.08 23.54 -10.90
CA VAL A 283 -4.66 23.63 -9.49
C VAL A 283 -3.15 23.70 -9.38
N ILE A 284 -2.64 24.57 -8.49
CA ILE A 284 -1.22 24.61 -8.11
C ILE A 284 -0.97 23.74 -6.88
N ILE A 285 0.12 22.97 -6.88
CA ILE A 285 0.59 22.21 -5.71
C ILE A 285 1.89 22.84 -5.23
N VAL A 286 1.85 23.43 -4.03
CA VAL A 286 2.95 24.17 -3.43
C VAL A 286 3.42 23.44 -2.18
N GLY A 287 4.72 23.12 -2.12
CA GLY A 287 5.36 22.50 -0.96
C GLY A 287 6.24 23.49 -0.20
N ARG A 288 7.54 23.47 -0.50
CA ARG A 288 8.57 24.28 0.18
C ARG A 288 8.26 25.78 0.25
N GLY A 289 7.64 26.35 -0.79
CA GLY A 289 7.24 27.77 -0.79
C GLY A 289 6.33 28.17 0.37
N ILE A 290 5.53 27.24 0.90
CA ILE A 290 4.72 27.45 2.10
C ILE A 290 5.43 26.87 3.33
N LEU A 291 5.87 25.61 3.25
CA LEU A 291 6.35 24.87 4.44
C LEU A 291 7.64 25.43 5.06
N ALA A 292 8.51 26.04 4.24
CA ALA A 292 9.74 26.66 4.68
C ALA A 292 9.57 28.15 5.07
N SER A 293 8.39 28.73 4.88
CA SER A 293 8.10 30.10 5.30
C SER A 293 8.04 30.18 6.83
N PRO A 294 8.60 31.23 7.46
CA PRO A 294 8.42 31.50 8.88
C PRO A 294 6.94 31.75 9.23
N ASP A 295 6.19 32.35 8.30
CA ASP A 295 4.73 32.50 8.39
C ASP A 295 4.05 31.69 7.27
N ARG A 296 3.61 30.49 7.64
CA ARG A 296 3.00 29.53 6.70
C ARG A 296 1.59 29.94 6.29
N LEU A 297 0.85 30.61 7.17
CA LEU A 297 -0.53 31.01 6.90
C LEU A 297 -0.55 32.18 5.91
N LYS A 298 0.30 33.18 6.12
CA LYS A 298 0.50 34.26 5.17
C LYS A 298 1.01 33.76 3.82
N ALA A 299 2.00 32.87 3.80
CA ALA A 299 2.50 32.30 2.54
C ALA A 299 1.39 31.55 1.78
N ALA A 300 0.61 30.72 2.48
CA ALA A 300 -0.52 30.01 1.86
C ALA A 300 -1.56 30.99 1.26
N GLU A 301 -1.85 32.09 1.95
CA GLU A 301 -2.74 33.13 1.47
C GLU A 301 -2.20 33.84 0.21
N GLU A 302 -0.91 34.15 0.17
CA GLU A 302 -0.26 34.73 -1.02
C GLU A 302 -0.37 33.80 -2.24
N TYR A 303 -0.13 32.50 -2.08
CA TYR A 303 -0.33 31.52 -3.16
C TYR A 303 -1.80 31.37 -3.56
N ARG A 304 -2.73 31.44 -2.60
CA ARG A 304 -4.18 31.39 -2.87
C ARG A 304 -4.61 32.57 -3.73
N VAL A 305 -4.22 33.78 -3.35
CA VAL A 305 -4.51 35.02 -4.11
C VAL A 305 -3.88 34.95 -5.50
N ALA A 306 -2.58 34.63 -5.59
CA ALA A 306 -1.88 34.55 -6.87
C ALA A 306 -2.50 33.52 -7.83
N GLY A 307 -2.85 32.33 -7.32
CA GLY A 307 -3.52 31.30 -8.11
C GLY A 307 -4.92 31.71 -8.57
N TRP A 308 -5.73 32.27 -7.67
CA TRP A 308 -7.12 32.64 -7.95
C TRP A 308 -7.25 33.82 -8.91
N GLU A 309 -6.48 34.89 -8.68
CA GLU A 309 -6.49 36.04 -9.59
C GLU A 309 -6.03 35.65 -11.00
N THR A 310 -4.99 34.84 -11.10
CA THR A 310 -4.52 34.33 -12.38
C THR A 310 -5.60 33.51 -13.09
N TYR A 311 -6.32 32.68 -12.35
CA TYR A 311 -7.45 31.94 -12.89
C TYR A 311 -8.57 32.85 -13.42
N LEU A 312 -8.95 33.89 -12.66
CA LEU A 312 -9.95 34.87 -13.09
C LEU A 312 -9.50 35.61 -14.36
N ARG A 313 -8.23 36.05 -14.42
CA ARG A 313 -7.66 36.68 -15.63
C ARG A 313 -7.76 35.76 -16.85
N ARG A 314 -7.50 34.46 -16.67
CA ARG A 314 -7.63 33.46 -17.73
C ARG A 314 -9.09 33.31 -18.22
N LEU A 315 -10.06 33.37 -17.31
CA LEU A 315 -11.48 33.29 -17.69
C LEU A 315 -11.95 34.52 -18.48
N SER A 316 -11.41 35.69 -18.16
CA SER A 316 -11.75 36.96 -18.81
C SER A 316 -11.01 37.20 -20.13
N ALA A 317 -10.00 36.40 -20.45
CA ALA A 317 -9.27 36.52 -21.72
C ALA A 317 -10.14 36.04 -22.90
N PRO A 318 -10.19 36.78 -24.02
CA PRO A 318 -10.89 36.32 -25.23
C PRO A 318 -10.27 35.00 -25.72
N ARG A 319 -11.14 34.06 -26.12
CA ARG A 319 -10.76 32.69 -26.52
C ARG A 319 -9.96 32.65 -27.81
#